data_AF-A0A3C0BEB5-F1
#
_entry.id   AF-A0A3C0BEB5-F1
#
_cell.length_a   1.000
_cell.length_b   1.000
_cell.length_c   1.000
_cell.angle_alpha   90.00
_cell.angle_beta   90.00
_cell.angle_gamma   90.00
#
_symmetry.space_group_name_H-M   'P 1'
#
loop_
_entity.id
_entity.type
_entity.pdbx_description
1 polymer ?
#
loop_
_entity_poly.entity_id
_entity_poly.type
_entity_poly.pdbx_seq_one_letter_code
_entity_poly.pdbx_strand_id
1 'polypeptide(L)'
;MKRLRKYHKWPSLVIGFFVLLFCLSGIVMNHRHFFSPVNVSRKWMPANYSFKNWNLAAIKGSVWLNDSTRLIYGNIGIWKTDRSFKHFTSFNTGLPKGIDHRKTFSLLYTSNDGLWAGTLFGLYHY
;
A
#
# COMPACT_ATOMS: atom_id res chain seq x y z
N MET A 1 -34.30 -21.79 -33.15
CA MET A 1 -34.06 -20.36 -32.79
C MET A 1 -34.51 -19.96 -31.38
N LYS A 2 -35.75 -20.23 -30.91
CA LYS A 2 -36.24 -19.80 -29.58
C LYS A 2 -35.40 -20.29 -28.39
N ARG A 3 -34.89 -21.53 -28.43
CA ARG A 3 -33.99 -22.10 -27.40
C ARG A 3 -32.66 -21.35 -27.36
N LEU A 4 -32.01 -21.14 -28.52
CA LEU A 4 -30.76 -20.39 -28.62
C LEU A 4 -30.88 -18.98 -28.04
N ARG A 5 -31.98 -18.28 -28.35
CA ARG A 5 -32.26 -16.95 -27.81
C ARG A 5 -32.47 -16.95 -26.29
N LYS A 6 -33.08 -18.00 -25.72
CA LYS A 6 -33.27 -18.14 -24.26
C LYS A 6 -31.93 -18.39 -23.54
N TYR A 7 -31.11 -19.31 -24.06
CA TYR A 7 -29.80 -19.67 -23.52
C TYR A 7 -28.70 -18.64 -23.81
N HIS A 8 -28.92 -17.74 -24.77
CA HIS A 8 -28.10 -16.54 -24.93
C HIS A 8 -28.58 -15.44 -23.99
N LYS A 9 -29.85 -15.03 -24.05
CA LYS A 9 -30.33 -13.82 -23.35
C LYS A 9 -30.06 -13.83 -21.84
N TRP A 10 -30.49 -14.87 -21.12
CA TRP A 10 -30.42 -14.86 -19.65
C TRP A 10 -29.01 -15.14 -19.12
N PRO A 11 -28.29 -16.16 -19.63
CA PRO A 11 -26.90 -16.37 -19.25
C PRO A 11 -25.98 -15.20 -19.63
N SER A 12 -26.13 -14.61 -20.82
CA SER A 12 -25.33 -13.45 -21.22
C SER A 12 -25.57 -12.21 -20.36
N LEU A 13 -26.78 -12.03 -19.79
CA LEU A 13 -27.02 -10.95 -18.82
C LEU A 13 -26.24 -11.17 -17.53
N VAL A 14 -26.26 -12.40 -16.99
CA VAL A 14 -25.49 -12.75 -15.78
C VAL A 14 -23.99 -12.65 -16.03
N ILE A 15 -23.50 -13.25 -17.12
CA ILE A 15 -22.08 -13.20 -17.50
C ILE A 15 -21.66 -11.76 -17.80
N GLY A 16 -22.49 -11.01 -18.52
CA GLY A 16 -22.24 -9.61 -18.85
C GLY A 16 -22.04 -8.74 -17.62
N PHE A 17 -22.82 -8.94 -16.56
CA PHE A 17 -22.61 -8.26 -15.27
C PHE A 17 -21.21 -8.52 -14.70
N PHE A 18 -20.76 -9.79 -14.65
CA PHE A 18 -19.42 -10.11 -14.18
C PHE A 18 -18.32 -9.57 -15.11
N VAL A 19 -18.52 -9.62 -16.43
CA VAL A 19 -17.60 -9.03 -17.41
C VAL A 19 -17.45 -7.53 -17.17
N LEU A 20 -18.54 -6.81 -16.93
CA LEU A 20 -18.49 -5.38 -16.60
C LEU A 20 -17.71 -5.13 -15.30
N LEU A 21 -17.93 -5.93 -14.25
CA LEU A 21 -17.12 -5.84 -13.02
C LEU A 21 -15.64 -6.11 -13.28
N PHE A 22 -15.30 -7.09 -14.13
CA PHE A 22 -13.91 -7.36 -14.51
C PHE A 22 -13.30 -6.22 -15.33
N CYS A 23 -14.04 -5.61 -16.24
CA CYS A 23 -13.59 -4.43 -16.98
C CYS A 23 -13.31 -3.26 -16.02
N LEU A 24 -14.23 -2.98 -15.08
CA LEU A 24 -14.05 -1.94 -14.07
C LEU A 24 -12.84 -2.22 -13.18
N SER A 25 -12.68 -3.45 -12.72
CA SER A 25 -11.50 -3.89 -11.97
C SER A 25 -10.22 -3.69 -12.77
N GLY A 26 -10.23 -4.05 -14.06
CA GLY A 26 -9.10 -3.86 -14.98
C GLY A 26 -8.70 -2.40 -15.12
N ILE A 27 -9.66 -1.48 -15.20
CA ILE A 27 -9.40 -0.03 -15.21
C ILE A 27 -8.72 0.38 -13.89
N VAL A 28 -9.25 -0.02 -12.74
CA VAL A 28 -8.69 0.31 -11.43
C VAL A 28 -7.25 -0.22 -11.29
N MET A 29 -7.00 -1.46 -11.72
CA MET A 29 -5.69 -2.11 -11.63
C MET A 29 -4.66 -1.49 -12.58
N ASN A 30 -5.03 -1.14 -13.81
CA ASN A 30 -4.11 -0.56 -14.79
C ASN A 30 -3.85 0.93 -14.53
N HIS A 31 -4.83 1.65 -13.98
CA HIS A 31 -4.69 3.07 -13.60
C HIS A 31 -4.43 3.24 -12.10
N ARG A 32 -3.67 2.31 -11.50
CA ARG A 32 -3.42 2.24 -10.05
C ARG A 32 -2.94 3.56 -9.44
N HIS A 33 -2.12 4.34 -10.14
CA HIS A 33 -1.64 5.63 -9.65
C HIS A 33 -2.79 6.63 -9.38
N PHE A 34 -3.83 6.65 -10.22
CA PHE A 34 -5.00 7.52 -10.03
C PHE A 34 -5.77 7.17 -8.75
N PHE A 35 -5.92 5.87 -8.46
CA PHE A 35 -6.64 5.37 -7.29
C PHE A 35 -5.79 5.29 -6.02
N SER A 36 -4.47 5.43 -6.14
CA SER A 36 -3.51 5.25 -5.05
C SER A 36 -3.72 6.08 -3.78
N PRO A 37 -4.32 7.29 -3.80
CA PRO A 37 -4.58 8.03 -2.57
C PRO A 37 -5.68 7.41 -1.69
N VAL A 38 -6.55 6.59 -2.28
CA VAL A 38 -7.68 5.96 -1.62
C VAL A 38 -7.23 4.66 -0.95
N ASN A 39 -7.50 4.51 0.34
CA ASN A 39 -7.17 3.31 1.10
C ASN A 39 -8.43 2.59 1.56
N VAL A 40 -8.42 1.27 1.46
CA VAL A 40 -9.42 0.42 2.11
C VAL A 40 -8.90 -0.01 3.48
N SER A 41 -9.73 0.16 4.51
CA SER A 41 -9.36 -0.27 5.86
C SER A 41 -9.20 -1.79 5.91
N ARG A 42 -8.14 -2.26 6.58
CA ARG A 42 -7.88 -3.69 6.83
C ARG A 42 -9.02 -4.40 7.58
N LYS A 43 -9.89 -3.65 8.27
CA LYS A 43 -11.10 -4.19 8.92
C LYS A 43 -12.09 -4.82 7.94
N TRP A 44 -12.08 -4.38 6.68
CA TRP A 44 -12.92 -4.92 5.60
C TRP A 44 -12.24 -6.04 4.80
N MET A 45 -11.00 -6.37 5.14
CA MET A 45 -10.24 -7.40 4.43
C MET A 45 -10.20 -8.71 5.24
N PRO A 46 -9.96 -9.86 4.59
CA PRO A 46 -9.83 -11.13 5.30
C PRO A 46 -8.70 -11.09 6.34
N ALA A 47 -8.79 -11.96 7.37
CA ALA A 47 -7.93 -11.89 8.55
C ALA A 47 -6.42 -12.00 8.25
N ASN A 48 -6.03 -12.63 7.14
CA ASN A 48 -4.65 -12.74 6.68
C ASN A 48 -4.02 -11.41 6.21
N TYR A 49 -4.82 -10.35 6.02
CA TYR A 49 -4.33 -8.98 5.72
C TYR A 49 -4.08 -8.14 6.98
N SER A 50 -4.47 -8.65 8.15
CA SER A 50 -4.18 -8.00 9.43
C SER A 50 -2.75 -8.28 9.86
N PHE A 51 -2.12 -7.26 10.45
CA PHE A 51 -0.78 -7.41 10.99
C PHE A 51 -0.81 -8.24 12.27
N LYS A 52 -0.01 -9.31 12.30
CA LYS A 52 0.27 -10.12 13.49
C LYS A 52 1.79 -10.27 13.58
N ASN A 53 2.37 -9.89 14.71
CA ASN A 53 3.82 -10.00 14.95
C ASN A 53 4.66 -9.40 13.82
N TRP A 54 4.29 -8.21 13.34
CA TRP A 54 5.01 -7.49 12.27
C TRP A 54 5.13 -8.23 10.93
N ASN A 55 4.25 -9.19 10.64
CA ASN A 55 4.19 -9.92 9.37
C ASN A 55 3.86 -9.02 8.16
N LEU A 56 3.75 -9.63 6.97
CA LEU A 56 3.41 -8.95 5.71
C LEU A 56 4.38 -7.80 5.39
N ALA A 57 5.64 -7.96 5.81
CA ALA A 57 6.68 -6.94 5.73
C ALA A 57 6.21 -5.59 6.27
N ALA A 58 5.47 -5.59 7.39
CA ALA A 58 5.06 -4.37 8.08
C ALA A 58 6.29 -3.51 8.37
N ILE A 59 7.33 -4.14 8.93
CA ILE A 59 8.67 -3.59 9.06
C ILE A 59 9.61 -4.44 8.19
N LYS A 60 10.46 -3.77 7.42
CA LYS A 60 11.52 -4.36 6.59
C LYS A 60 12.91 -4.02 7.11
N GLY A 61 13.06 -2.83 7.68
CA GLY A 61 14.34 -2.36 8.17
C GLY A 61 14.22 -1.13 9.04
N SER A 62 15.37 -0.63 9.47
CA SER A 62 15.48 0.56 10.29
C SER A 62 16.76 1.32 10.01
N VAL A 63 16.73 2.64 10.15
CA VAL A 63 17.90 3.52 10.03
C VAL A 63 17.96 4.45 11.24
N TRP A 64 19.17 4.71 11.74
CA TRP A 64 19.38 5.70 12.79
C TRP A 64 19.34 7.10 12.20
N LEU A 65 18.56 7.99 12.81
CA LEU A 65 18.57 9.42 12.48
C LEU A 65 19.59 10.17 13.34
N ASN A 66 19.76 9.73 14.60
CA ASN A 66 20.76 10.17 15.56
C ASN A 66 20.85 9.13 16.71
N ASP A 67 21.62 9.44 17.75
CA ASP A 67 21.90 8.51 18.87
C ASP A 67 20.67 8.04 19.68
N SER A 68 19.58 8.81 19.64
CA SER A 68 18.35 8.54 20.40
C SER A 68 17.18 8.11 19.53
N THR A 69 17.20 8.48 18.24
CA THR A 69 16.06 8.37 17.33
C THR A 69 16.37 7.43 16.19
N ARG A 70 15.49 6.45 16.00
CA ARG A 70 15.53 5.51 14.87
C ARG A 70 14.26 5.62 14.04
N LEU A 71 14.40 5.48 12.73
CA LEU A 71 13.27 5.29 11.82
C LEU A 71 13.15 3.80 11.52
N ILE A 72 11.93 3.28 11.56
CA ILE A 72 11.58 1.98 11.01
C ILE A 72 10.74 2.20 9.74
N TYR A 73 10.85 1.27 8.80
CA TYR A 73 10.14 1.38 7.54
C TYR A 73 9.68 0.02 7.03
N GLY A 74 8.65 0.03 6.18
CA GLY A 74 8.17 -1.15 5.49
C GLY A 74 6.85 -0.89 4.78
N ASN A 75 5.99 -1.90 4.74
CA ASN A 75 4.68 -1.80 4.10
C ASN A 75 3.68 -0.90 4.85
N ILE A 76 4.02 -0.42 6.06
CA ILE A 76 3.20 0.49 6.88
C ILE A 76 3.61 1.96 6.79
N GLY A 77 4.53 2.32 5.90
CA GLY A 77 5.13 3.65 5.92
C GLY A 77 6.40 3.74 6.74
N ILE A 78 6.78 4.97 7.03
CA ILE A 78 7.92 5.31 7.88
C ILE A 78 7.40 5.74 9.25
N TRP A 79 8.03 5.22 10.30
CA TRP A 79 7.70 5.54 11.68
C TRP A 79 8.96 5.86 12.46
N LYS A 80 8.88 6.89 13.29
CA LYS A 80 9.93 7.28 14.23
C LYS A 80 9.72 6.58 15.56
N THR A 81 10.81 6.03 16.10
CA THR A 81 10.85 5.37 17.39
C THR A 81 12.10 5.71 18.19
N ASP A 82 12.01 5.54 19.50
CA ASP A 82 13.17 5.55 20.40
C ASP A 82 13.97 4.24 20.32
N ARG A 83 15.16 4.24 20.95
CA ARG A 83 16.08 3.09 21.04
C ARG A 83 15.49 1.86 21.72
N SER A 84 14.48 2.03 22.56
CA SER A 84 13.79 0.98 23.30
C SER A 84 12.50 0.49 22.65
N PHE A 85 12.14 1.00 21.47
CA PHE A 85 10.90 0.67 20.75
C PHE A 85 9.62 0.89 21.57
N LYS A 86 9.58 1.92 22.43
CA LYS A 86 8.42 2.20 23.29
C LYS A 86 7.43 3.16 22.66
N HIS A 87 7.90 4.18 21.95
CA HIS A 87 7.06 5.22 21.37
C HIS A 87 7.16 5.22 19.85
N PHE A 88 6.03 5.11 19.16
CA PHE A 88 5.96 5.16 17.69
C PHE A 88 5.15 6.37 17.24
N THR A 89 5.74 7.15 16.34
CA THR A 89 5.08 8.31 15.72
C THR A 89 5.23 8.24 14.20
N SER A 90 4.21 8.67 13.47
CA SER A 90 4.26 8.64 12.00
C SER A 90 5.30 9.62 11.47
N PHE A 91 6.13 9.18 10.53
CA PHE A 91 7.12 10.00 9.80
C PHE A 91 6.81 10.01 8.29
N ASN A 92 5.53 10.02 7.92
CA ASN A 92 5.09 9.99 6.52
C ASN A 92 4.82 11.38 5.92
N THR A 93 5.06 12.46 6.66
CA THR A 93 4.98 13.83 6.14
C THR A 93 5.94 13.98 4.96
N GLY A 94 5.53 14.62 3.87
CA GLY A 94 6.32 14.68 2.62
C GLY A 94 5.97 13.58 1.60
N LEU A 95 5.46 12.43 2.04
CA LEU A 95 4.94 11.40 1.13
C LEU A 95 3.47 11.67 0.77
N PRO A 96 3.05 11.44 -0.48
CA PRO A 96 1.65 11.51 -0.86
C PRO A 96 0.77 10.58 0.00
N LYS A 97 -0.52 10.89 0.05
CA LYS A 97 -1.51 10.03 0.73
C LYS A 97 -1.63 8.72 -0.04
N GLY A 98 -2.00 7.65 0.66
CA GLY A 98 -2.10 6.31 0.07
C GLY A 98 -1.04 5.35 0.57
N ILE A 99 -1.41 4.10 0.80
CA ILE A 99 -0.45 3.07 1.26
C ILE A 99 0.57 2.73 0.18
N ASP A 100 0.21 2.87 -1.10
CA ASP A 100 1.13 2.62 -2.19
C ASP A 100 2.28 3.63 -2.21
N HIS A 101 1.99 4.92 -2.00
CA HIS A 101 3.02 5.96 -1.86
C HIS A 101 3.90 5.80 -0.63
N ARG A 102 3.37 5.20 0.43
CA ARG A 102 4.06 5.05 1.72
C ARG A 102 4.74 3.68 1.89
N LYS A 103 4.41 2.69 1.06
CA LYS A 103 5.05 1.38 1.10
C LYS A 103 6.54 1.55 0.78
N THR A 104 7.36 1.54 1.84
CA THR A 104 8.78 1.87 1.78
C THR A 104 9.58 0.58 1.69
N PHE A 105 10.52 0.54 0.75
CA PHE A 105 11.42 -0.60 0.51
C PHE A 105 12.82 -0.35 1.04
N SER A 106 13.28 0.90 1.02
CA SER A 106 14.58 1.29 1.52
C SER A 106 14.55 2.70 2.12
N LEU A 107 15.31 2.88 3.20
CA LEU A 107 15.67 4.18 3.72
C LEU A 107 17.18 4.28 3.80
N LEU A 108 17.71 5.41 3.33
CA LEU A 108 19.12 5.74 3.44
C LEU A 108 19.24 7.11 4.10
N TYR A 109 19.92 7.16 5.24
CA TYR A 109 20.26 8.41 5.91
C TYR A 109 21.75 8.65 5.76
N THR A 110 22.12 9.86 5.33
CA THR A 110 23.51 10.30 5.27
C THR A 110 23.63 11.63 5.97
N SER A 111 24.76 11.86 6.65
CA SER A 111 25.00 13.11 7.40
C SER A 111 25.00 14.36 6.50
N ASN A 112 25.30 14.19 5.21
CA ASN A 112 25.52 15.30 4.27
C ASN A 112 24.31 15.56 3.38
N ASP A 113 23.49 14.55 3.09
CA ASP A 113 22.45 14.59 2.06
C ASP A 113 21.08 14.14 2.61
N GLY A 114 20.90 14.18 3.92
CA GLY A 114 19.60 13.94 4.56
C GLY A 114 19.09 12.50 4.40
N LEU A 115 17.76 12.36 4.37
CA LEU A 115 17.09 11.06 4.34
C LEU A 115 16.43 10.82 2.97
N TRP A 116 16.81 9.73 2.34
CA TRP A 116 16.21 9.24 1.11
C TRP A 116 15.27 8.07 1.38
N ALA A 117 14.09 8.10 0.77
CA ALA A 117 13.06 7.07 0.88
C ALA A 117 12.66 6.50 -0.47
N GLY A 118 13.04 5.24 -0.71
CA GLY A 118 12.58 4.48 -1.86
C GLY A 118 11.26 3.78 -1.54
N THR A 119 10.17 4.24 -2.15
CA THR A 119 8.81 3.69 -1.99
C THR A 119 8.35 2.99 -3.27
N LEU A 120 7.14 2.42 -3.26
CA LEU A 120 6.59 1.73 -4.44
C LEU A 120 6.46 2.64 -5.67
N PHE A 121 6.19 3.92 -5.48
CA PHE A 121 5.91 4.87 -6.57
C PHE A 121 6.98 5.92 -6.77
N GLY A 122 8.08 5.88 -6.04
CA GLY A 122 9.18 6.79 -6.31
C GLY A 122 10.25 6.84 -5.25
N LEU A 123 11.19 7.74 -5.49
CA LEU A 123 12.24 8.11 -4.58
C LEU A 123 11.92 9.51 -4.03
N TYR A 124 11.99 9.64 -2.72
CA TYR A 124 11.70 10.89 -2.00
C TYR A 124 12.90 11.31 -1.18
N HIS A 125 13.08 12.62 -1.05
CA HIS A 125 14.12 13.24 -0.24
C HIS A 125 13.47 14.08 0.86
N TYR A 126 14.10 14.10 2.02
CA TYR A 126 13.65 14.76 3.24
C TYR A 126 14.72 15.72 3.77
#